data_AF-A0A833MY75-F1
#
_entry.id   AF-A0A833MY75-F1
#
_cell.length_a   1.000
_cell.length_b   1.000
_cell.length_c   1.000
_cell.angle_alpha   90.00
_cell.angle_beta   90.00
_cell.angle_gamma   90.00
#
_symmetry.space_group_name_H-M   'P 1'
#
loop_
_entity.id
_entity.type
_entity.pdbx_description
1 polymer ?
#
loop_
_entity_poly.entity_id
_entity_poly.type
_entity_poly.pdbx_seq_one_letter_code
_entity_poly.pdbx_strand_id
1 'polypeptide(L)'
;MVSRVLLGFEQGRGRGADEEEVLVSEYIAALKDLPLAGIHGAAERFRSGTTLLPWSRHWRPSPAEFAAEVREGLIPKRALLVHIRQILEAEVYDPPTDADRAKVAAAAASWLNRGGETEPGRPRPSPEAVAAAREDVLHEHGAKFREVAVGSLAQLAARLDAKAAAQREQVP
;
A
#
# COMPACT_ATOMS: atom_id res chain seq x y z
N MET A 1 26.21 22.69 1.39
CA MET A 1 25.63 22.28 0.09
C MET A 1 24.10 22.33 0.09
N VAL A 2 23.42 22.02 1.21
CA VAL A 2 21.95 22.13 1.38
C VAL A 2 21.43 23.58 1.28
N SER A 3 22.21 24.57 1.73
CA SER A 3 21.83 26.00 1.65
C SER A 3 21.48 26.46 0.23
N ARG A 4 22.18 25.93 -0.79
CA ARG A 4 21.94 26.27 -2.19
C ARG A 4 20.66 25.64 -2.76
N VAL A 5 20.16 24.59 -2.14
CA VAL A 5 18.91 23.90 -2.55
C VAL A 5 17.67 24.68 -2.09
N LEU A 6 17.84 25.51 -1.06
CA LEU A 6 16.81 26.36 -0.48
C LEU A 6 16.69 27.74 -1.18
N LEU A 7 17.55 28.01 -2.18
CA LEU A 7 17.40 29.18 -3.06
C LEU A 7 16.11 29.06 -3.88
N GLY A 8 15.26 30.09 -3.81
CA GLY A 8 13.95 30.13 -4.46
C GLY A 8 12.74 30.09 -3.51
N PHE A 9 12.97 29.98 -2.21
CA PHE A 9 11.91 30.03 -1.17
C PHE A 9 11.84 31.39 -0.45
N GLU A 10 12.06 32.49 -1.17
CA GLU A 10 12.29 33.82 -0.57
C GLU A 10 11.02 34.53 -0.06
N GLN A 11 9.83 33.98 -0.33
CA GLN A 11 8.57 34.55 0.18
C GLN A 11 7.93 33.67 1.26
N GLY A 12 7.79 34.26 2.46
CA GLY A 12 7.00 33.74 3.55
C GLY A 12 7.80 33.54 4.85
N ARG A 13 7.39 34.28 5.88
CA ARG A 13 8.02 34.47 7.21
C ARG A 13 9.39 35.18 7.15
N GLY A 14 9.35 36.45 6.75
CA GLY A 14 10.48 37.36 6.89
C GLY A 14 10.92 37.43 8.35
N ARG A 15 12.18 37.08 8.56
CA ARG A 15 12.85 36.99 9.85
C ARG A 15 14.31 37.40 9.60
N GLY A 16 14.91 38.18 10.49
CA GLY A 16 16.22 38.82 10.31
C GLY A 16 17.38 37.83 10.10
N ALA A 17 18.58 38.32 9.80
CA ALA A 17 19.75 37.47 9.48
C ALA A 17 20.03 36.37 10.53
N ASP A 18 19.90 36.69 11.82
CA ASP A 18 20.09 35.72 12.92
C ASP A 18 19.01 34.62 12.93
N GLU A 19 17.79 34.96 12.53
CA GLU A 19 16.68 34.03 12.47
C GLU A 19 16.73 33.14 11.21
N GLU A 20 17.38 33.62 10.14
CA GLU A 20 17.69 32.83 8.96
C GLU A 20 18.70 31.72 9.29
N GLU A 21 19.73 32.01 10.09
CA GLU A 21 20.68 30.98 10.55
C GLU A 21 19.99 29.89 11.37
N VAL A 22 19.10 30.27 12.30
CA VAL A 22 18.29 29.32 13.08
C VAL A 22 17.46 28.45 12.15
N LEU A 23 16.79 29.05 11.18
CA LEU A 23 15.94 28.32 10.23
C LEU A 23 16.75 27.36 9.34
N VAL A 24 17.94 27.77 8.89
CA VAL A 24 18.86 26.90 8.16
C VAL A 24 19.30 25.72 9.05
N SER A 25 19.58 25.97 10.33
CA SER A 25 19.94 24.91 11.28
C SER A 25 18.81 23.90 11.49
N GLU A 26 17.55 24.36 11.56
CA GLU A 26 16.36 23.51 11.67
C GLU A 26 16.19 22.62 10.42
N TYR A 27 16.42 23.18 9.23
CA TYR A 27 16.41 22.42 7.98
C TYR A 27 17.52 21.37 7.93
N ILE A 28 18.74 21.73 8.35
CA ILE A 28 19.87 20.79 8.40
C ILE A 28 19.54 19.65 9.38
N ALA A 29 18.98 19.97 10.54
CA ALA A 29 18.57 18.97 11.53
C ALA A 29 17.48 18.03 10.98
N ALA A 30 16.44 18.59 10.33
CA ALA A 30 15.33 17.81 9.77
C ALA A 30 15.76 16.91 8.60
N LEU A 31 16.79 17.31 7.86
CA LEU A 31 17.26 16.63 6.64
C LEU A 31 18.47 15.71 6.86
N LYS A 32 19.04 15.69 8.06
CA LYS A 32 20.30 15.00 8.38
C LYS A 32 20.34 13.53 7.93
N ASP A 33 19.23 12.80 8.10
CA ASP A 33 19.17 11.36 7.84
C ASP A 33 18.54 11.02 6.48
N LEU A 34 18.34 12.03 5.63
CA LEU A 34 17.69 11.87 4.33
C LEU A 34 18.71 11.90 3.17
N PRO A 35 18.52 11.06 2.15
CA PRO A 35 19.44 11.00 1.02
C PRO A 35 19.38 12.29 0.20
N LEU A 36 20.55 12.78 -0.22
CA LEU A 36 20.70 14.00 -1.02
C LEU A 36 19.83 14.01 -2.28
N ALA A 37 19.75 12.89 -3.00
CA ALA A 37 18.91 12.77 -4.19
C ALA A 37 17.41 12.99 -3.87
N GLY A 38 16.95 12.55 -2.69
CA GLY A 38 15.59 12.79 -2.22
C GLY A 38 15.34 14.26 -1.90
N ILE A 39 16.32 14.92 -1.27
CA ILE A 39 16.29 16.36 -0.95
C ILE A 39 16.19 17.18 -2.23
N HIS A 40 17.02 16.90 -3.24
CA HIS A 40 16.95 17.57 -4.54
C HIS A 40 15.61 17.34 -5.23
N GLY A 41 15.12 16.10 -5.24
CA GLY A 41 13.84 15.79 -5.85
C GLY A 41 12.66 16.52 -5.17
N ALA A 42 12.66 16.63 -3.84
CA ALA A 42 11.64 17.41 -3.13
C ALA A 42 11.75 18.89 -3.42
N ALA A 43 12.97 19.44 -3.46
CA ALA A 43 13.19 20.84 -3.80
C ALA A 43 12.65 21.19 -5.20
N GLU A 44 12.85 20.33 -6.19
CA GLU A 44 12.25 20.53 -7.52
C GLU A 44 10.73 20.48 -7.48
N ARG A 45 10.13 19.53 -6.75
CA ARG A 45 8.66 19.44 -6.63
C ARG A 45 8.04 20.68 -6.00
N PHE A 46 8.68 21.23 -4.98
CA PHE A 46 8.24 22.48 -4.39
C PHE A 46 8.41 23.67 -5.36
N ARG A 47 9.52 23.72 -6.12
CA ARG A 47 9.74 24.76 -7.15
C ARG A 47 8.72 24.69 -8.29
N SER A 48 8.42 23.49 -8.78
CA SER A 48 7.46 23.26 -9.87
C SER A 48 6.00 23.32 -9.41
N GLY A 49 5.73 23.28 -8.10
CA GLY A 49 4.39 23.19 -7.53
C GLY A 49 3.73 21.82 -7.70
N THR A 50 4.52 20.77 -7.97
CA THR A 50 4.06 19.39 -8.13
C THR A 50 4.38 18.56 -6.89
N THR A 51 4.01 19.07 -5.72
CA THR A 51 4.25 18.38 -4.44
C THR A 51 3.35 17.15 -4.31
N LEU A 52 3.85 16.13 -3.63
CA LEU A 52 3.11 14.90 -3.33
C LEU A 52 2.14 15.15 -2.17
N LEU A 53 2.58 15.94 -1.20
CA LEU A 53 1.78 16.35 -0.05
C LEU A 53 1.11 17.71 -0.28
N PRO A 54 -0.06 17.95 0.33
CA PRO A 54 -0.68 19.27 0.34
C PRO A 54 0.23 20.29 1.03
N TRP A 55 0.48 21.41 0.37
CA TRP A 55 1.24 22.53 0.92
C TRP A 55 0.73 23.85 0.34
N SER A 56 0.77 24.92 1.15
CA SER A 56 0.38 26.25 0.71
C SER A 56 1.51 26.94 -0.03
N ARG A 57 1.37 27.11 -1.35
CA ARG A 57 2.34 27.78 -2.23
C ARG A 57 2.72 29.21 -1.80
N HIS A 58 1.86 29.88 -1.04
CA HIS A 58 2.11 31.24 -0.52
C HIS A 58 3.17 31.31 0.58
N TRP A 59 3.51 30.20 1.21
CA TRP A 59 4.39 30.15 2.37
C TRP A 59 5.49 29.14 2.13
N ARG A 60 6.76 29.48 2.37
CA ARG A 60 7.85 28.50 2.43
C ARG A 60 7.44 27.26 3.26
N PRO A 61 7.72 26.02 2.79
CA PRO A 61 7.39 24.83 3.57
C PRO A 61 8.13 24.88 4.91
N SER A 62 7.56 24.31 5.95
CA SER A 62 8.29 24.07 7.20
C SER A 62 9.35 22.98 7.01
N PRO A 63 10.39 22.93 7.87
CA PRO A 63 11.37 21.83 7.83
C PRO A 63 10.72 20.44 7.90
N ALA A 64 9.64 20.31 8.68
CA ALA A 64 8.89 19.07 8.84
C ALA A 64 8.12 18.69 7.56
N GLU A 65 7.40 19.63 6.94
CA GLU A 65 6.70 19.42 5.66
C GLU A 65 7.69 19.04 4.55
N PHE A 66 8.84 19.73 4.50
CA PHE A 66 9.87 19.43 3.51
C PHE A 66 10.45 18.02 3.71
N ALA A 67 10.76 17.62 4.95
CA ALA A 67 11.25 16.28 5.25
C ALA A 67 10.19 15.19 4.94
N ALA A 68 8.91 15.47 5.17
CA ALA A 68 7.82 14.56 4.82
C ALA A 68 7.73 14.37 3.30
N GLU A 69 7.78 15.45 2.52
CA GLU A 69 7.78 15.42 1.05
C GLU A 69 8.97 14.62 0.48
N VAL A 70 10.15 14.71 1.12
CA VAL A 70 11.31 13.88 0.77
C VAL A 70 11.02 12.41 1.02
N ARG A 71 10.49 12.05 2.21
CA ARG A 71 10.19 10.66 2.56
C ARG A 71 9.17 10.05 1.61
N GLU A 72 8.10 10.77 1.30
CA GLU A 72 7.09 10.33 0.32
C GLU A 72 7.71 10.07 -1.06
N GLY A 73 8.56 10.98 -1.55
CA GLY A 73 9.25 10.79 -2.82
C GLY A 73 10.20 9.59 -2.88
N LEU A 74 10.60 9.04 -1.73
CA LEU A 74 11.45 7.85 -1.64
C LEU A 74 10.66 6.54 -1.63
N ILE A 75 9.36 6.55 -1.30
CA ILE A 75 8.55 5.33 -1.21
C ILE A 75 8.56 4.55 -2.54
N PRO A 76 8.27 5.16 -3.71
CA PRO A 76 8.28 4.43 -4.97
C PRO A 76 9.67 3.86 -5.32
N LYS A 77 10.74 4.58 -4.98
CA LYS A 77 12.12 4.15 -5.22
C LYS A 77 12.50 2.96 -4.34
N ARG A 78 12.07 2.96 -3.07
CA ARG A 78 12.26 1.83 -2.15
C ARG A 78 11.50 0.60 -2.62
N ALA A 79 10.26 0.76 -3.08
CA ALA A 79 9.48 -0.33 -3.66
C ALA A 79 10.19 -0.93 -4.88
N LEU A 80 10.73 -0.09 -5.77
CA LEU A 80 11.50 -0.55 -6.93
C LEU A 80 12.75 -1.33 -6.52
N LEU A 81 13.50 -0.87 -5.51
CA LEU A 81 14.69 -1.58 -5.03
C LEU A 81 14.35 -2.94 -4.44
N VAL A 82 13.25 -3.05 -3.68
CA VAL A 82 12.75 -4.34 -3.18
C VAL A 82 12.39 -5.27 -4.34
N HIS A 83 11.70 -4.75 -5.36
CA HIS A 83 11.33 -5.53 -6.54
C HIS A 83 12.57 -6.02 -7.32
N ILE A 84 13.55 -5.15 -7.55
CA ILE A 84 14.83 -5.52 -8.19
C ILE A 84 15.53 -6.60 -7.37
N ARG A 85 15.58 -6.45 -6.04
CA ARG A 85 16.18 -7.46 -5.16
C ARG A 85 15.47 -8.81 -5.30
N GLN A 86 14.13 -8.84 -5.33
CA GLN A 86 13.37 -10.07 -5.54
C GLN A 86 13.70 -10.73 -6.89
N ILE A 87 13.88 -9.95 -7.96
CA ILE A 87 14.28 -10.47 -9.27
C ILE A 87 15.70 -11.05 -9.20
N LEU A 88 16.64 -10.34 -8.58
CA LEU A 88 18.04 -10.77 -8.50
C LEU A 88 18.23 -11.97 -7.56
N GLU A 89 17.42 -12.09 -6.52
CA GLU A 89 17.40 -13.23 -5.60
C GLU A 89 16.54 -14.39 -6.10
N ALA A 90 15.77 -14.20 -7.17
CA ALA A 90 14.99 -15.29 -7.75
C ALA A 90 15.95 -16.33 -8.34
N GLU A 91 15.89 -17.54 -7.79
CA GLU A 91 16.59 -18.70 -8.35
C GLU A 91 16.10 -18.92 -9.78
N VAL A 92 17.04 -19.11 -10.70
CA VAL A 92 16.71 -19.41 -12.11
C VAL A 92 16.02 -20.77 -12.12
N TYR A 93 14.73 -20.77 -12.46
CA TYR A 93 13.97 -22.01 -12.59
C TYR A 93 14.43 -22.77 -13.82
N ASP A 94 15.15 -23.87 -13.61
CA ASP A 94 15.37 -24.85 -14.66
C ASP A 94 14.07 -25.67 -14.84
N PRO A 95 13.47 -25.65 -16.04
CA PRO A 95 12.26 -26.43 -16.29
C PRO A 95 12.57 -27.93 -16.11
N PRO A 96 11.68 -28.70 -15.46
CA PRO A 96 11.91 -30.10 -15.15
C PRO A 96 12.15 -30.89 -16.43
N THR A 97 13.13 -31.78 -16.39
CA THR A 97 13.45 -32.65 -17.51
C THR A 97 12.30 -33.62 -17.79
N ASP A 98 12.25 -34.21 -18.98
CA ASP A 98 11.24 -35.24 -19.29
C ASP A 98 11.33 -36.45 -18.35
N ALA A 99 12.53 -36.75 -17.85
CA ALA A 99 12.73 -37.79 -16.84
C ALA A 99 12.08 -37.43 -15.49
N ASP A 100 12.21 -36.17 -15.04
CA ASP A 100 11.56 -35.70 -13.81
C ASP A 100 10.04 -35.67 -13.94
N ARG A 101 9.54 -35.23 -15.11
CA ARG A 101 8.11 -35.28 -15.44
C ARG A 101 7.58 -36.70 -15.40
N ALA A 102 8.30 -37.67 -15.97
CA ALA A 102 7.93 -39.08 -15.94
C ALA A 102 7.96 -39.65 -14.52
N LYS A 103 8.94 -39.26 -13.69
CA LYS A 103 9.03 -39.67 -12.28
C LYS A 103 7.86 -39.13 -11.45
N VAL A 104 7.47 -37.87 -11.67
CA VAL A 104 6.30 -37.26 -11.03
C VAL A 104 5.01 -37.93 -11.51
N ALA A 105 4.88 -38.19 -12.82
CA ALA A 105 3.72 -38.91 -13.37
C ALA A 105 3.60 -40.32 -12.80
N ALA A 106 4.72 -41.05 -12.67
CA ALA A 106 4.76 -42.37 -12.04
C ALA A 106 4.42 -42.31 -10.54
N ALA A 107 4.92 -41.31 -9.82
CA ALA A 107 4.60 -41.10 -8.40
C ALA A 107 3.10 -40.78 -8.22
N ALA A 108 2.54 -39.91 -9.06
CA ALA A 108 1.13 -39.53 -9.07
C ALA A 108 0.23 -40.72 -9.44
N ALA A 109 0.62 -41.52 -10.44
CA ALA A 109 -0.06 -42.77 -10.78
C ALA A 109 0.01 -43.79 -9.62
N SER A 110 1.16 -43.90 -8.94
CA SER A 110 1.30 -44.77 -7.77
C SER A 110 0.41 -44.31 -6.61
N TRP A 111 0.23 -43.00 -6.44
CA TRP A 111 -0.60 -42.41 -5.38
C TRP A 111 -2.10 -42.58 -5.69
N LEU A 112 -2.50 -42.39 -6.95
CA LEU A 112 -3.85 -42.68 -7.44
C LEU A 112 -4.19 -44.18 -7.34
N ASN A 113 -3.26 -45.06 -7.72
CA ASN A 113 -3.43 -46.52 -7.61
C ASN A 113 -3.41 -47.01 -6.17
N ARG A 114 -2.73 -46.29 -5.25
CA ARG A 114 -2.84 -46.52 -3.79
C ARG A 114 -4.19 -46.10 -3.21
N GLY A 115 -5.09 -45.51 -4.01
CA GLY A 115 -6.43 -45.13 -3.57
C GLY A 115 -6.48 -44.08 -2.47
N GLY A 116 -5.37 -43.39 -2.15
CA GLY A 116 -5.29 -42.51 -1.00
C GLY A 116 -5.61 -43.22 0.31
N GLU A 117 -4.69 -44.07 0.79
CA GLU A 117 -4.68 -44.49 2.20
C GLU A 117 -4.42 -43.24 3.07
N THR A 118 -5.49 -42.52 3.40
CA THR A 118 -5.57 -41.74 4.63
C THR A 118 -5.35 -42.69 5.80
N GLU A 119 -4.73 -42.17 6.88
CA GLU A 119 -4.52 -42.88 8.14
C GLU A 119 -5.69 -43.82 8.51
N PRO A 120 -5.40 -45.00 9.07
CA PRO A 120 -6.42 -46.00 9.39
C PRO A 120 -7.43 -45.40 10.37
N GLY A 121 -8.66 -45.16 9.90
CA GLY A 121 -9.78 -44.73 10.75
C GLY A 121 -10.63 -43.56 10.24
N ARG A 122 -10.22 -42.84 9.18
CA ARG A 122 -11.07 -41.78 8.61
C ARG A 122 -11.70 -42.21 7.28
N PRO A 123 -12.99 -42.59 7.26
CA PRO A 123 -13.67 -42.89 6.00
C PRO A 123 -13.73 -41.63 5.13
N ARG A 124 -13.43 -41.80 3.84
CA ARG A 124 -13.51 -40.73 2.85
C ARG A 124 -14.98 -40.29 2.72
N PRO A 125 -15.30 -39.00 2.80
CA PRO A 125 -16.64 -38.53 2.48
C PRO A 125 -16.95 -38.85 1.02
N SER A 126 -18.16 -39.35 0.75
CA SER A 126 -18.60 -39.64 -0.62
C SER A 126 -18.54 -38.35 -1.46
N PRO A 127 -18.39 -38.45 -2.79
CA PRO A 127 -18.45 -37.28 -3.67
C PRO A 127 -19.72 -36.44 -3.44
N GLU A 128 -20.84 -37.09 -3.13
CA GLU A 128 -22.11 -36.45 -2.75
C GLU A 128 -22.01 -35.70 -1.41
N ALA A 129 -21.37 -36.27 -0.39
CA ALA A 129 -21.14 -35.61 0.89
C ALA A 129 -20.22 -34.38 0.75
N VAL A 130 -19.24 -34.43 -0.15
CA VAL A 130 -18.38 -33.29 -0.46
C VAL A 130 -19.14 -32.20 -1.23
N ALA A 131 -20.04 -32.59 -2.13
CA ALA A 131 -20.88 -31.64 -2.86
C ALA A 131 -21.86 -30.92 -1.91
N ALA A 132 -22.53 -31.67 -1.03
CA ALA A 132 -23.43 -31.10 -0.01
C ALA A 132 -22.67 -30.14 0.93
N ALA A 133 -21.50 -30.53 1.43
CA ALA A 133 -20.69 -29.66 2.29
C ALA A 133 -20.24 -28.36 1.59
N ARG A 134 -20.02 -28.40 0.27
CA ARG A 134 -19.68 -27.20 -0.51
C ARG A 134 -20.88 -26.28 -0.69
N GLU A 135 -22.06 -26.85 -0.89
CA GLU A 135 -23.32 -26.10 -1.02
C GLU A 135 -23.70 -25.43 0.31
N ASP A 136 -23.55 -26.12 1.44
CA ASP A 136 -23.76 -25.57 2.77
C ASP A 136 -22.86 -24.37 3.06
N VAL A 137 -21.56 -24.47 2.73
CA VAL A 137 -20.60 -23.36 2.87
C VAL A 137 -20.95 -22.18 1.96
N LEU A 138 -21.45 -22.46 0.75
CA LEU A 138 -21.91 -21.44 -0.19
C LEU A 138 -23.13 -20.68 0.37
N HIS A 139 -24.08 -21.40 0.97
CA HIS A 139 -25.24 -20.79 1.61
C HIS A 139 -24.87 -19.97 2.85
N GLU A 140 -23.93 -20.46 3.68
CA GLU A 140 -23.42 -19.74 4.85
C GLU A 140 -22.71 -18.43 4.44
N HIS A 141 -21.84 -18.48 3.43
CA HIS A 141 -21.19 -17.29 2.90
C HIS A 141 -22.20 -16.31 2.29
N GLY A 142 -23.21 -16.83 1.56
CA GLY A 142 -24.30 -16.00 1.04
C GLY A 142 -25.12 -15.31 2.14
N ALA A 143 -25.36 -15.98 3.26
CA ALA A 143 -26.03 -15.40 4.42
C ALA A 143 -25.19 -14.29 5.07
N LYS A 144 -23.90 -14.54 5.31
CA LYS A 144 -22.96 -13.52 5.84
C LYS A 144 -22.88 -12.29 4.92
N PHE A 145 -22.84 -12.50 3.60
CA PHE A 145 -22.87 -11.39 2.64
C PHE A 145 -24.17 -10.57 2.72
N ARG A 146 -25.33 -11.22 2.87
CA ARG A 146 -26.61 -10.51 3.01
C ARG A 146 -26.69 -9.71 4.30
N GLU A 147 -26.22 -10.24 5.43
CA GLU A 147 -26.20 -9.51 6.70
C GLU A 147 -25.33 -8.25 6.62
N VAL A 148 -24.13 -8.36 6.04
CA VAL A 148 -23.22 -7.22 5.85
C VAL A 148 -23.79 -6.22 4.84
N ALA A 149 -24.44 -6.69 3.77
CA ALA A 149 -25.07 -5.83 2.77
C ALA A 149 -26.28 -5.06 3.35
N VAL A 150 -27.13 -5.69 4.15
CA VAL A 150 -28.28 -5.04 4.79
C VAL A 150 -27.82 -3.98 5.80
N GLY A 151 -26.79 -4.28 6.59
CA GLY A 151 -26.19 -3.32 7.52
C GLY A 151 -25.59 -2.09 6.81
N SER A 152 -24.87 -2.31 5.71
CA SER A 152 -24.25 -1.21 4.95
C SER A 152 -25.27 -0.35 4.18
N LEU A 153 -26.35 -0.96 3.66
CA LEU A 153 -27.44 -0.24 2.99
C LEU A 153 -28.28 0.57 3.99
N ALA A 154 -28.56 0.04 5.18
CA ALA A 154 -29.26 0.79 6.24
C ALA A 154 -28.44 1.99 6.72
N GLN A 155 -27.12 1.82 6.87
CA GLN A 155 -26.21 2.92 7.22
C GLN A 155 -26.11 3.98 6.10
N LEU A 156 -26.15 3.55 4.83
CA LEU A 156 -26.18 4.46 3.68
C LEU A 156 -27.48 5.27 3.65
N ALA A 157 -28.63 4.62 3.86
CA ALA A 157 -29.94 5.27 3.92
C ALA A 157 -30.00 6.30 5.06
N ALA A 158 -29.54 5.93 6.27
CA ALA A 158 -29.47 6.85 7.40
C ALA A 158 -28.57 8.08 7.13
N ARG A 159 -27.45 7.90 6.41
CA ARG A 159 -26.59 9.01 5.99
C ARG A 159 -27.26 9.91 4.94
N LEU A 160 -28.02 9.34 4.02
CA LEU A 160 -28.77 10.10 3.03
C LEU A 160 -29.89 10.92 3.68
N ASP A 161 -30.62 10.33 4.62
CA ASP A 161 -31.67 11.03 5.37
C ASP A 161 -31.11 12.16 6.24
N ALA A 162 -29.99 11.91 6.94
CA ALA A 162 -29.30 12.94 7.72
C ALA A 162 -28.80 14.10 6.84
N LYS A 163 -28.28 13.79 5.64
CA LYS A 163 -27.85 14.80 4.67
C LYS A 163 -29.03 15.59 4.09
N ALA A 164 -30.15 14.93 3.82
CA ALA A 164 -31.36 15.57 3.32
C ALA A 164 -32.00 16.49 4.37
N ALA A 165 -31.97 16.11 5.66
CA ALA A 165 -32.41 16.97 6.76
C ALA A 165 -31.52 18.21 6.92
N ALA A 166 -30.19 18.03 6.89
CA ALA A 166 -29.23 19.14 6.99
C ALA A 166 -29.33 20.13 5.81
N GLN A 167 -29.67 19.65 4.60
CA GLN A 167 -29.94 20.52 3.45
C GLN A 167 -31.24 21.30 3.59
N ARG A 168 -32.27 20.77 4.26
CA ARG A 168 -33.53 21.50 4.50
C ARG A 168 -33.38 22.63 5.52
N GLU A 169 -32.48 22.49 6.49
CA GLU A 169 -32.18 23.55 7.47
C GLU A 169 -31.26 24.65 6.92
N GLN A 170 -30.54 24.40 5.83
CA GLN A 170 -29.63 25.37 5.18
C GLN A 170 -30.27 26.17 4.04
N VAL A 171 -31.56 25.96 3.74
CA VAL A 171 -32.32 26.73 2.74
C VAL A 171 -33.19 27.77 3.45
N PRO A 172 -32.79 29.04 3.51
CA PRO A 172 -33.72 30.17 3.57
C PRO A 172 -34.43 30.39 2.23
#